data_AF-A0A6P4YNY2-F1
#
_entry.id   AF-A0A6P4YNY2-F1
#
_cell.length_a   1.000
_cell.length_b   1.000
_cell.length_c   1.000
_cell.angle_alpha   90.00
_cell.angle_beta   90.00
_cell.angle_gamma   90.00
#
_symmetry.space_group_name_H-M   'P 1'
#
loop_
_entity.id
_entity.type
_entity.pdbx_description
1 polymer ?
#
loop_
_entity_poly.entity_id
_entity_poly.type
_entity_poly.pdbx_seq_one_letter_code
_entity_poly.pdbx_strand_id
1 'polypeptide(L)'
;MEEPTCDEKVDIMVLMDGSASVGRRNFPDVRNFVLSLAAGFRIGAGAAQLGVYQYAIRVQKEIGLNQFNNREVSTWAERTASAQNPLFSRFSVDF
;
A
#
# COMPACT_ATOMS: atom_id res chain seq x y z
N MET A 1 30.67 16.68 -6.12
CA MET A 1 30.37 16.00 -4.85
C MET A 1 29.09 15.25 -5.11
N GLU A 2 29.14 13.92 -5.12
CA GLU A 2 27.96 13.09 -5.34
C GLU A 2 27.37 12.83 -3.94
N GLU A 3 26.12 13.25 -3.73
CA GLU A 3 25.38 12.95 -2.49
C GLU A 3 25.38 11.43 -2.29
N PRO A 4 25.58 10.90 -1.07
CA PRO A 4 25.50 9.46 -0.86
C PRO A 4 24.11 8.97 -1.23
N THR A 5 23.98 8.30 -2.38
CA THR A 5 22.74 7.65 -2.75
C THR A 5 22.67 6.34 -1.98
N CYS A 6 21.66 6.19 -1.13
CA CYS A 6 21.29 4.85 -0.63
C CYS A 6 20.66 4.06 -1.78
N ASP A 7 21.47 3.67 -2.76
CA ASP A 7 21.14 2.72 -3.81
C ASP A 7 21.30 1.26 -3.35
N GLU A 8 21.36 1.05 -2.02
CA GLU A 8 21.45 -0.26 -1.41
C GLU A 8 20.12 -1.00 -1.50
N LYS A 9 20.23 -2.33 -1.58
CA LYS A 9 19.08 -3.22 -1.55
C LYS A 9 18.40 -3.12 -0.20
N VAL A 10 17.17 -2.65 -0.20
CA VAL A 10 16.34 -2.52 1.01
C VAL A 10 14.96 -3.09 0.75
N ASP A 11 14.47 -3.88 1.69
CA ASP A 11 13.11 -4.40 1.67
C ASP A 11 12.23 -3.54 2.59
N ILE A 12 11.20 -2.94 2.01
CA ILE A 12 10.26 -2.05 2.70
C ILE A 12 8.90 -2.73 2.72
N MET A 13 8.43 -3.06 3.92
CA MET A 13 7.07 -3.57 4.12
C MET A 13 6.22 -2.51 4.80
N VAL A 14 5.17 -2.07 4.12
CA VAL A 14 4.20 -1.13 4.67
C VAL A 14 2.97 -1.90 5.16
N LEU A 15 2.66 -1.77 6.45
CA LEU A 15 1.44 -2.25 7.06
C LEU A 15 0.48 -1.07 7.28
N MET A 16 -0.62 -1.04 6.54
CA MET A 16 -1.63 0.01 6.60
C MET A 16 -2.79 -0.42 7.51
N ASP A 17 -3.29 0.52 8.32
CA ASP A 17 -4.56 0.33 9.02
C ASP A 17 -5.72 0.43 8.02
N GLY A 18 -6.45 -0.68 7.89
CA GLY A 18 -7.62 -0.85 7.04
C GLY A 18 -8.94 -0.90 7.80
N SER A 19 -8.94 -0.54 9.08
CA SER A 19 -10.11 -0.57 9.94
C SER A 19 -11.24 0.33 9.42
N ALA A 20 -12.47 0.00 9.80
CA ALA A 20 -13.63 0.81 9.47
C ALA A 20 -13.53 2.24 10.04
N SER A 21 -12.83 2.43 11.16
CA SER A 21 -12.57 3.73 11.79
C SER A 21 -11.67 4.65 10.97
N VAL A 22 -10.73 4.10 10.19
CA VAL A 22 -9.99 4.91 9.19
C VAL A 22 -10.97 5.43 8.15
N GLY A 23 -11.91 4.58 7.72
CA GLY A 23 -13.01 4.96 6.84
C GLY A 23 -12.57 5.25 5.40
N ARG A 24 -13.56 5.31 4.51
CA ARG A 24 -13.33 5.51 3.07
C ARG A 24 -12.74 6.87 2.71
N ARG A 25 -12.90 7.88 3.58
CA ARG A 25 -12.42 9.24 3.34
C ARG A 25 -10.91 9.38 3.53
N ASN A 26 -10.34 8.70 4.53
CA ASN A 26 -8.91 8.82 4.86
C ASN A 26 -8.05 7.77 4.15
N PHE A 27 -8.66 6.68 3.67
CA PHE A 27 -7.92 5.61 2.98
C PHE A 27 -7.14 6.08 1.72
N PRO A 28 -7.68 6.99 0.88
CA PRO A 28 -6.91 7.58 -0.21
C PRO A 28 -5.64 8.28 0.25
N ASP A 29 -5.64 8.95 1.41
CA ASP A 29 -4.46 9.63 1.94
C ASP A 29 -3.38 8.64 2.39
N VAL A 30 -3.78 7.56 3.05
CA VAL A 30 -2.88 6.45 3.42
C VAL A 30 -2.26 5.82 2.16
N ARG A 31 -3.06 5.59 1.12
CA ARG A 31 -2.57 5.11 -0.18
C ARG A 31 -1.57 6.07 -0.80
N ASN A 32 -1.89 7.37 -0.84
CA ASN A 32 -1.04 8.40 -1.41
C ASN A 32 0.30 8.52 -0.65
N PHE A 33 0.29 8.31 0.67
CA PHE A 33 1.52 8.22 1.46
C PHE A 33 2.41 7.06 1.00
N VAL A 34 1.87 5.86 0.76
CA VAL A 34 2.65 4.72 0.25
C VAL A 34 3.21 5.00 -1.14
N LEU A 35 2.42 5.62 -2.02
CA LEU A 35 2.89 6.00 -3.36
C LEU A 35 4.02 7.05 -3.28
N SER A 36 3.90 8.02 -2.39
CA SER A 36 4.92 9.06 -2.17
C SER A 36 6.19 8.47 -1.57
N LEU A 37 6.06 7.53 -0.63
CA LEU A 37 7.17 6.77 -0.08
C LEU A 37 7.89 6.01 -1.20
N ALA A 38 7.16 5.25 -2.01
CA ALA A 38 7.74 4.49 -3.13
C ALA A 38 8.44 5.39 -4.16
N ALA A 39 7.93 6.59 -4.41
CA ALA A 39 8.55 7.56 -5.30
C ALA A 39 9.92 8.08 -4.79
N GLY A 40 10.19 7.97 -3.48
CA GLY A 40 11.49 8.29 -2.89
C GLY A 40 12.55 7.21 -3.09
N PHE A 41 12.18 6.02 -3.59
CA PHE A 41 13.10 4.91 -3.80
C PHE A 41 13.14 4.47 -5.25
N ARG A 42 14.32 4.00 -5.69
CA ARG A 42 14.42 3.23 -6.93
C ARG A 42 13.92 1.81 -6.68
N ILE A 43 12.67 1.52 -7.07
CA ILE A 43 12.07 0.21 -6.86
C ILE A 43 12.47 -0.79 -7.96
N GLY A 44 12.98 -1.97 -7.60
CA GLY A 44 13.31 -3.03 -8.56
C GLY A 44 14.18 -4.15 -8.00
N ALA A 45 14.41 -5.20 -8.80
CA ALA A 45 15.12 -6.42 -8.37
C ALA A 45 16.58 -6.20 -7.91
N GLY A 46 17.19 -5.08 -8.29
CA GLY A 46 18.56 -4.71 -7.91
C GLY A 46 18.63 -3.48 -7.00
N ALA A 47 17.52 -3.12 -6.34
CA ALA A 47 17.37 -1.89 -5.58
C ALA A 47 16.37 -2.10 -4.44
N ALA A 48 15.62 -1.07 -4.06
CA ALA A 48 14.58 -1.19 -3.07
C ALA A 48 13.44 -2.11 -3.56
N GLN A 49 12.88 -2.91 -2.66
CA GLN A 49 11.69 -3.72 -2.92
C GLN A 49 10.61 -3.27 -1.93
N LEU A 50 9.38 -3.07 -2.42
CA LEU A 50 8.28 -2.61 -1.59
C LEU A 50 7.13 -3.62 -1.60
N GLY A 51 6.58 -3.89 -0.41
CA GLY A 51 5.38 -4.69 -0.21
C GLY A 51 4.35 -3.89 0.58
N VAL A 52 3.07 -4.10 0.27
CA VAL A 52 1.95 -3.41 0.90
C VAL A 52 0.97 -4.43 1.48
N TYR A 53 0.71 -4.30 2.78
CA TYR A 53 -0.24 -5.12 3.51
C TYR A 53 -1.24 -4.22 4.21
N GLN A 54 -2.51 -4.60 4.19
CA GLN A 54 -3.57 -3.92 4.90
C GLN A 54 -4.02 -4.80 6.08
N TYR A 55 -4.07 -4.22 7.27
CA TYR A 55 -4.54 -4.90 8.48
C TYR A 55 -5.86 -4.33 8.95
N ALA A 56 -6.82 -5.22 9.20
CA ALA A 56 -8.06 -4.92 9.92
C ALA A 56 -8.43 -6.18 10.73
N ILE A 57 -9.56 -6.83 10.41
CA ILE A 57 -9.92 -8.14 10.99
C ILE A 57 -8.97 -9.25 10.51
N ARG A 58 -8.50 -9.14 9.27
CA ARG A 58 -7.52 -10.03 8.66
C ARG A 58 -6.45 -9.21 7.96
N VAL A 59 -5.26 -9.78 7.85
CA VAL A 59 -4.21 -9.26 6.98
C VAL A 59 -4.61 -9.54 5.53
N GLN A 60 -4.66 -8.50 4.71
CA GLN A 60 -4.74 -8.62 3.25
C GLN A 60 -3.39 -8.22 2.66
N LYS A 61 -2.88 -9.10 1.79
CA LYS A 61 -1.70 -8.79 0.98
C LYS A 61 -2.18 -7.99 -0.22
N GLU A 62 -1.89 -6.69 -0.19
CA GLU A 62 -2.31 -5.77 -1.23
C GLU A 62 -1.38 -5.82 -2.43
N ILE A 63 -0.07 -5.72 -2.16
CA ILE A 63 1.01 -5.88 -3.12
C ILE A 63 2.09 -6.71 -2.44
N GLY A 64 2.46 -7.85 -3.02
CA GLY A 64 3.54 -8.68 -2.48
C GLY A 64 4.88 -7.97 -2.54
N LEU A 65 5.79 -8.34 -1.63
CA LEU A 65 7.19 -7.94 -1.74
C LEU A 65 7.69 -8.34 -3.14
N ASN A 66 8.38 -7.43 -3.83
CA ASN A 66 8.92 -7.59 -5.21
C ASN A 66 7.87 -7.49 -6.32
N GLN A 67 6.62 -7.17 -5.97
CA GLN A 67 5.53 -7.02 -6.92
C GLN A 67 5.10 -5.56 -7.08
N PHE A 68 5.81 -4.61 -6.47
CA PHE A 68 5.49 -3.19 -6.62
C PHE A 68 5.84 -2.68 -8.02
N ASN A 69 4.85 -2.73 -8.92
CA ASN A 69 4.92 -2.27 -10.30
C ASN A 69 3.58 -1.64 -10.72
N ASN A 70 3.55 -0.97 -11.86
CA ASN A 70 2.37 -0.23 -12.33
C ASN A 70 1.10 -1.09 -12.41
N ARG A 71 1.21 -2.37 -12.78
CA ARG A 71 0.05 -3.26 -12.89
C ARG A 71 -0.55 -3.56 -11.53
N GLU A 72 0.28 -3.93 -10.56
CA GLU A 72 -0.16 -4.23 -9.19
C GLU A 72 -0.66 -2.97 -8.49
N VAL A 73 0.00 -1.82 -8.69
CA VAL A 73 -0.45 -0.53 -8.15
C VAL A 73 -1.81 -0.12 -8.71
N SER A 74 -2.04 -0.25 -10.01
CA SER A 74 -3.36 0.05 -10.61
C SER A 74 -4.44 -0.91 -10.11
N THR A 75 -4.14 -2.21 -10.05
CA THR A 75 -5.06 -3.23 -9.52
C THR A 75 -5.43 -2.96 -8.06
N TRP A 76 -4.45 -2.56 -7.26
CA TRP A 76 -4.64 -2.14 -5.88
C TRP A 76 -5.48 -0.87 -5.76
N ALA A 77 -5.22 0.14 -6.60
CA ALA A 77 -5.98 1.39 -6.62
C ALA A 77 -7.45 1.18 -6.99
N GLU A 78 -7.73 0.34 -7.98
CA GLU A 78 -9.09 -0.03 -8.40
C GLU A 78 -9.82 -0.79 -7.30
N ARG A 79 -9.17 -1.80 -6.70
CA ARG A 79 -9.77 -2.61 -5.63
C ARG A 79 -10.08 -1.79 -4.39
N THR A 80 -9.22 -0.84 -4.03
CA THR A 80 -9.42 0.03 -2.86
C THR A 80 -10.45 1.14 -3.09
N ALA A 81 -10.62 1.58 -4.34
CA ALA A 81 -11.68 2.50 -4.73
C ALA A 81 -13.06 1.83 -4.88
N SER A 82 -13.10 0.52 -5.13
CA SER A 82 -14.35 -0.22 -5.29
C SER A 82 -15.20 -0.20 -4.01
N ALA A 83 -16.50 0.04 -4.19
CA ALA A 83 -17.46 -0.04 -3.10
C ALA A 83 -17.60 -1.46 -2.51
N GLN A 84 -17.11 -2.47 -3.22
CA GLN A 84 -17.03 -3.86 -2.76
C GLN A 84 -15.71 -4.21 -2.04
N ASN A 85 -14.91 -3.25 -1.58
CA ASN A 85 -13.76 -3.58 -0.72
C ASN A 85 -14.25 -4.33 0.54
N PRO A 86 -13.91 -5.63 0.69
CA PRO A 86 -14.47 -6.50 1.71
C PRO A 86 -14.07 -6.11 3.14
N LEU A 87 -13.11 -5.20 3.32
CA LEU A 87 -12.71 -4.67 4.62
C LEU A 87 -13.59 -3.49 5.07
N PHE A 88 -14.20 -2.74 4.13
CA PHE A 88 -15.08 -1.63 4.47
C PHE A 88 -16.51 -2.05 4.80
N SER A 89 -16.96 -3.22 4.34
CA SER A 89 -18.35 -3.68 4.56
C SER A 89 -18.54 -4.57 5.80
N ARG A 90 -17.45 -5.04 6.42
CA ARG A 90 -17.54 -6.02 7.52
C ARG A 90 -17.90 -5.43 8.89
N PHE A 91 -18.08 -4.11 8.96
CA PHE A 91 -18.61 -3.35 10.11
C PHE A 91 -19.76 -2.41 9.72
N SER A 92 -20.34 -2.51 8.51
CA SER A 92 -21.63 -1.84 8.26
C SER A 92 -22.71 -2.54 9.08
N VAL A 93 -22.80 -2.19 10.36
CA VAL A 93 -24.09 -2.06 11.02
C VAL A 93 -24.64 -0.76 10.47
N ASP A 94 -25.60 -0.84 9.57
CA ASP A 94 -26.42 0.32 9.24
C ASP A 94 -27.10 0.76 10.56
N PHE A 95 -26.82 1.99 11.00
CA PHE A 95 -27.65 2.69 11.96
C PHE A 95 -28.66 3.55 11.20
#